data_AF-A0A3D4V7N2-F1
#
_entry.id   AF-A0A3D4V7N2-F1
#
_cell.length_a   1.000
_cell.length_b   1.000
_cell.length_c   1.000
_cell.angle_alpha   90.00
_cell.angle_beta   90.00
_cell.angle_gamma   90.00
#
_symmetry.space_group_name_H-M   'P 1'
#
loop_
_entity.id
_entity.type
_entity.pdbx_description
1 polymer ?
#
loop_
_entity_poly.entity_id
_entity_poly.type
_entity_poly.pdbx_seq_one_letter_code
_entity_poly.pdbx_strand_id
1 'polypeptide(L)'
;MGRCRDRGTRHRARSPRARDRDGGGTGPGAGHPRRTESWRGRGTGAAVRGYRARRAARRHDRPRQGEAALADRTLATGEAAHGPRRSPGQRRICGQGSARGGGGGAGQGGGLACACRSVAGQTPGAGRVIRRLVAWAVALVAGTACANQALPPGGPPDTAGPVIVRITPEINSVGAVPKSVELRFDEVISEIPRGATNLSELVFISPKSGDARVNWSRSRITIRPERGWKPNTVYSVQIKPGIQDLRNNGIDSIIRIVFSTGGEIPDTRIGGVAFDWFAAKGLASAVVEAVASDSTVYQAVADSVGRFELRNLPSGPYVVRAYADRNSNRDLDPLEMWDETTVTLTQEARTELYAFGHDTVGLRITEVAVQDSNRVLKVVFDKPYPNDLQFSTDMIVVTRADSTPVAVQSVQNALEKTIRDSTLAKQRTDSIAAAAEAKLDTSRVARLRRDSLLTVRRQDSLAAAQRSALERQRAAARARGGRIVPVDTTPPPKMSRPRVYNEIFVTLAAPLPWQTQYRLQTIAVRSLSGTVKSPSRNFATPRAPRVDSAAARRDSLARRDTTAAGRAPAPRPDTLQRR
;
A
#
# COMPACT_ATOMS: atom_id res chain seq x y z
N MET A 1 22.72 -47.73 -64.48
CA MET A 1 21.70 -48.81 -64.41
C MET A 1 20.84 -48.58 -63.16
N GLY A 2 19.59 -49.02 -63.01
CA GLY A 2 18.68 -49.72 -63.93
C GLY A 2 17.26 -49.75 -63.34
N ARG A 3 16.27 -49.45 -64.19
CA ARG A 3 14.82 -49.38 -63.95
C ARG A 3 14.17 -50.70 -63.53
N CYS A 4 13.05 -50.64 -62.80
CA CYS A 4 11.73 -51.31 -63.03
C CYS A 4 10.82 -51.15 -61.78
N ARG A 5 9.48 -51.28 -61.79
CA ARG A 5 8.36 -51.10 -62.76
C ARG A 5 7.07 -51.12 -61.88
N ASP A 6 6.09 -50.20 -61.94
CA ASP A 6 5.13 -49.84 -63.01
C ASP A 6 3.78 -50.62 -62.95
N ARG A 7 2.70 -50.04 -63.50
CA ARG A 7 1.24 -50.39 -63.45
C ARG A 7 0.48 -49.92 -62.18
N GLY A 8 -0.64 -49.18 -62.27
CA GLY A 8 -1.05 -48.22 -63.31
C GLY A 8 -2.29 -48.55 -64.17
N THR A 9 -3.44 -47.90 -63.88
CA THR A 9 -4.63 -47.68 -64.76
C THR A 9 -5.29 -46.35 -64.33
N ARG A 10 -5.39 -45.28 -65.16
CA ARG A 10 -6.30 -45.01 -66.33
C ARG A 10 -7.74 -44.65 -65.88
N HIS A 11 -8.45 -43.64 -66.41
CA HIS A 11 -8.27 -42.74 -67.59
C HIS A 11 -8.98 -41.36 -67.34
N ARG A 12 -8.41 -40.21 -67.75
CA ARG A 12 -8.77 -39.31 -68.92
C ARG A 12 -10.21 -38.71 -68.98
N ALA A 13 -10.46 -37.49 -69.50
CA ALA A 13 -9.62 -36.31 -69.83
C ALA A 13 -10.42 -35.04 -70.27
N ARG A 14 -9.87 -33.84 -69.93
CA ARG A 14 -9.73 -32.56 -70.72
C ARG A 14 -10.88 -31.91 -71.53
N SER A 15 -11.22 -30.66 -71.17
CA SER A 15 -10.91 -29.32 -71.83
C SER A 15 -11.01 -29.15 -73.39
N PRO A 16 -10.85 -27.95 -74.04
CA PRO A 16 -10.50 -26.58 -73.56
C PRO A 16 -11.15 -25.34 -74.32
N ARG A 17 -10.66 -24.11 -74.04
CA ARG A 17 -10.66 -22.84 -74.86
C ARG A 17 -11.98 -22.03 -75.03
N ALA A 18 -12.00 -20.77 -75.51
CA ALA A 18 -11.19 -19.52 -75.29
C ALA A 18 -11.62 -18.38 -76.28
N ARG A 19 -11.37 -17.09 -75.93
CA ARG A 19 -11.57 -15.83 -76.74
C ARG A 19 -13.03 -15.40 -76.97
N ASP A 20 -13.44 -14.15 -77.26
CA ASP A 20 -13.00 -12.72 -77.10
C ASP A 20 -14.32 -11.86 -77.32
N ARG A 21 -14.51 -10.51 -77.41
CA ARG A 21 -13.71 -9.25 -77.42
C ARG A 21 -14.62 -7.99 -77.21
N ASP A 22 -14.04 -6.79 -77.03
CA ASP A 22 -14.54 -5.39 -77.27
C ASP A 22 -15.85 -4.88 -76.54
N GLY A 23 -16.08 -3.57 -76.26
CA GLY A 23 -15.25 -2.35 -76.32
C GLY A 23 -16.01 -1.00 -76.06
N GLY A 24 -15.34 0.03 -75.52
CA GLY A 24 -15.81 1.46 -75.40
C GLY A 24 -16.81 1.81 -74.27
N GLY A 25 -16.97 3.06 -73.78
CA GLY A 25 -16.20 4.32 -73.97
C GLY A 25 -16.87 5.60 -73.38
N THR A 26 -16.08 6.57 -72.90
CA THR A 26 -16.44 7.98 -72.51
C THR A 26 -17.32 8.29 -71.27
N GLY A 27 -17.13 9.50 -70.71
CA GLY A 27 -17.95 10.22 -69.70
C GLY A 27 -18.03 11.70 -70.13
N PRO A 28 -18.06 12.75 -69.25
CA PRO A 28 -18.29 12.84 -67.79
C PRO A 28 -19.44 13.83 -67.42
N GLY A 29 -19.63 14.21 -66.15
CA GLY A 29 -20.55 15.30 -65.77
C GLY A 29 -20.62 15.62 -64.27
N ALA A 30 -21.00 16.85 -63.91
CA ALA A 30 -21.12 17.34 -62.53
C ALA A 30 -22.47 18.07 -62.30
N GLY A 31 -22.97 18.14 -61.05
CA GLY A 31 -24.17 18.94 -60.76
C GLY A 31 -24.86 18.66 -59.42
N HIS A 32 -24.82 19.64 -58.53
CA HIS A 32 -25.71 19.83 -57.36
C HIS A 32 -27.05 20.48 -57.80
N PRO A 33 -28.07 20.73 -56.94
CA PRO A 33 -28.43 20.15 -55.62
C PRO A 33 -29.98 19.98 -55.44
N ARG A 34 -30.45 19.83 -54.17
CA ARG A 34 -31.81 20.21 -53.66
C ARG A 34 -33.01 19.36 -54.14
N ARG A 35 -34.16 19.27 -53.45
CA ARG A 35 -34.60 19.51 -52.05
C ARG A 35 -36.01 18.87 -51.89
N THR A 36 -36.52 18.74 -50.65
CA THR A 36 -37.95 18.44 -50.34
C THR A 36 -38.45 17.05 -50.83
N GLU A 37 -39.55 16.46 -50.35
CA GLU A 37 -40.61 16.98 -49.48
C GLU A 37 -41.12 15.96 -48.43
N SER A 38 -41.87 16.46 -47.45
CA SER A 38 -42.42 15.72 -46.31
C SER A 38 -43.68 14.92 -46.63
N TRP A 39 -43.96 13.85 -45.86
CA TRP A 39 -45.32 13.35 -45.64
C TRP A 39 -45.69 13.29 -44.15
N ARG A 40 -46.83 13.90 -43.81
CA ARG A 40 -47.65 13.61 -42.62
C ARG A 40 -48.83 12.74 -43.11
N GLY A 41 -49.52 11.91 -42.34
CA GLY A 41 -49.49 11.64 -40.89
C GLY A 41 -50.92 11.47 -40.34
N ARG A 42 -51.06 10.86 -39.14
CA ARG A 42 -52.31 10.40 -38.46
C ARG A 42 -52.86 9.05 -39.00
N GLY A 43 -53.42 8.14 -38.18
CA GLY A 43 -53.27 7.93 -36.73
C GLY A 43 -54.56 7.88 -35.89
N THR A 44 -54.78 6.75 -35.22
CA THR A 44 -55.68 6.44 -34.06
C THR A 44 -55.27 5.05 -33.53
N GLY A 45 -55.41 4.66 -32.25
CA GLY A 45 -55.80 5.37 -31.02
C GLY A 45 -55.88 4.38 -29.83
N ALA A 46 -55.92 4.90 -28.58
CA ALA A 46 -56.05 4.16 -27.31
C ALA A 46 -54.83 3.27 -26.90
N ALA A 47 -54.52 3.00 -25.62
CA ALA A 47 -55.06 3.50 -24.35
C ALA A 47 -53.93 3.73 -23.32
N VAL A 48 -54.13 4.62 -22.34
CA VAL A 48 -53.16 4.92 -21.28
C VAL A 48 -53.68 4.45 -19.91
N ARG A 49 -52.83 3.78 -19.11
CA ARG A 49 -52.99 3.64 -17.65
C ARG A 49 -51.80 4.26 -16.95
N GLY A 50 -52.06 5.27 -16.11
CA GLY A 50 -51.06 5.87 -15.23
C GLY A 50 -51.33 5.52 -13.76
N TYR A 51 -50.28 5.53 -12.93
CA TYR A 51 -50.40 5.41 -11.48
C TYR A 51 -50.23 6.79 -10.81
N ARG A 52 -51.15 7.12 -9.90
CA ARG A 52 -51.15 8.39 -9.16
C ARG A 52 -50.29 8.29 -7.90
N ALA A 53 -49.57 9.36 -7.60
CA ALA A 53 -49.00 9.57 -6.27
C ALA A 53 -50.11 9.75 -5.20
N ARG A 54 -49.81 9.44 -3.95
CA ARG A 54 -50.56 9.91 -2.77
C ARG A 54 -49.60 10.56 -1.77
N ARG A 55 -49.87 11.82 -1.42
CA ARG A 55 -49.41 12.41 -0.16
C ARG A 55 -50.48 12.15 0.91
N ALA A 56 -50.03 11.88 2.13
CA ALA A 56 -50.77 12.19 3.35
C ALA A 56 -49.75 12.76 4.35
N ALA A 57 -50.15 13.75 5.13
CA ALA A 57 -49.26 14.42 6.08
C ALA A 57 -49.87 14.37 7.49
N ARG A 58 -49.00 14.27 8.51
CA ARG A 58 -49.28 14.79 9.84
C ARG A 58 -48.05 15.53 10.34
N ARG A 59 -48.27 16.72 10.92
CA ARG A 59 -47.31 17.38 11.80
C ARG A 59 -47.51 16.85 13.21
N HIS A 60 -46.49 16.96 14.04
CA HIS A 60 -46.66 17.32 15.45
C HIS A 60 -45.55 18.30 15.83
N ASP A 61 -45.87 19.22 16.72
CA ASP A 61 -44.98 20.32 17.13
C ASP A 61 -44.10 19.95 18.33
N ARG A 62 -43.23 20.89 18.72
CA ARG A 62 -42.24 20.75 19.81
C ARG A 62 -42.90 20.69 21.20
N PRO A 63 -42.10 20.46 22.26
CA PRO A 63 -41.61 21.64 22.97
C PRO A 63 -40.08 21.74 23.10
N ARG A 64 -39.60 22.94 23.47
CA ARG A 64 -38.23 23.18 23.95
C ARG A 64 -38.29 23.38 25.48
N GLN A 65 -37.44 22.68 26.21
CA GLN A 65 -36.90 23.06 27.52
C GLN A 65 -35.48 22.46 27.60
N GLY A 66 -34.47 23.06 28.22
CA GLY A 66 -34.37 24.40 28.80
C GLY A 66 -32.89 24.83 28.84
N GLU A 67 -32.60 26.06 29.25
CA GLU A 67 -31.23 26.58 29.28
C GLU A 67 -30.45 26.16 30.54
N ALA A 68 -29.14 25.96 30.37
CA ALA A 68 -28.14 26.18 31.42
C ALA A 68 -26.91 26.80 30.75
N ALA A 69 -26.49 27.97 31.24
CA ALA A 69 -25.39 28.76 30.70
C ALA A 69 -24.41 29.15 31.83
N LEU A 70 -23.35 29.92 31.48
CA LEU A 70 -22.21 30.33 32.31
C LEU A 70 -21.24 29.17 32.66
N ALA A 71 -19.92 29.39 32.78
CA ALA A 71 -19.08 30.55 32.43
C ALA A 71 -17.77 29.99 31.81
N ASP A 72 -17.27 30.51 30.70
CA ASP A 72 -16.39 31.69 30.62
C ASP A 72 -15.28 31.74 31.69
N ARG A 73 -14.04 31.48 31.24
CA ARG A 73 -12.92 32.36 31.55
C ARG A 73 -11.82 32.33 30.49
N THR A 74 -11.58 33.51 29.95
CA THR A 74 -10.61 33.92 28.94
C THR A 74 -9.14 33.87 29.41
N LEU A 75 -8.21 34.10 28.44
CA LEU A 75 -6.80 34.54 28.63
C LEU A 75 -5.78 33.47 29.16
N ALA A 76 -4.49 33.46 28.76
CA ALA A 76 -3.76 34.17 27.70
C ALA A 76 -2.39 33.50 27.35
N THR A 77 -1.80 33.93 26.22
CA THR A 77 -0.33 34.08 25.92
C THR A 77 0.72 33.06 26.40
N GLY A 78 1.62 32.65 25.50
CA GLY A 78 2.91 32.03 25.89
C GLY A 78 3.81 31.57 24.73
N GLU A 79 4.70 32.45 24.24
CA GLU A 79 5.69 32.14 23.19
C GLU A 79 7.12 32.14 23.77
N ALA A 80 7.84 31.00 23.70
CA ALA A 80 9.30 30.83 23.84
C ALA A 80 9.65 29.33 23.59
N ALA A 81 10.67 28.89 22.83
CA ALA A 81 12.08 29.27 22.63
C ALA A 81 13.08 28.43 23.48
N HIS A 82 14.32 28.25 22.98
CA HIS A 82 15.24 27.16 23.40
C HIS A 82 16.16 27.47 24.61
N GLY A 83 15.95 26.78 25.75
CA GLY A 83 16.97 26.35 26.73
C GLY A 83 17.97 27.40 27.30
N PRO A 84 19.12 26.98 27.89
CA PRO A 84 19.49 25.64 28.37
C PRO A 84 20.10 25.62 29.82
N ARG A 85 20.50 24.41 30.28
CA ARG A 85 21.50 24.08 31.34
C ARG A 85 21.13 24.05 32.84
N ARG A 86 21.71 23.00 33.46
CA ARG A 86 22.18 22.77 34.85
C ARG A 86 21.19 22.28 35.93
N SER A 87 21.62 21.19 36.58
CA SER A 87 21.01 20.52 37.73
C SER A 87 21.55 21.06 39.07
N PRO A 88 20.77 20.86 40.15
CA PRO A 88 21.19 20.09 41.32
C PRO A 88 20.36 18.77 41.40
N GLY A 89 20.49 17.87 42.38
CA GLY A 89 21.42 17.75 43.51
C GLY A 89 21.17 16.40 44.23
N GLN A 90 22.22 15.72 44.70
CA GLN A 90 22.17 14.29 45.07
C GLN A 90 21.48 13.98 46.42
N ARG A 91 20.82 12.80 46.48
CA ARG A 91 21.04 11.67 47.42
C ARG A 91 20.57 10.41 46.66
N ARG A 92 21.38 9.36 46.38
CA ARG A 92 21.93 8.29 47.28
C ARG A 92 20.80 7.60 48.08
N ILE A 93 20.76 6.27 48.22
CA ILE A 93 21.86 5.28 48.37
C ILE A 93 21.66 4.04 47.45
N CYS A 94 22.74 3.25 47.24
CA CYS A 94 22.79 1.95 46.55
C CYS A 94 21.96 0.85 47.27
N GLY A 95 21.64 -0.32 46.72
CA GLY A 95 22.01 -0.94 45.44
C GLY A 95 22.52 -2.38 45.64
N GLN A 96 22.17 -3.32 44.75
CA GLN A 96 22.67 -4.70 44.77
C GLN A 96 23.19 -5.11 43.38
N GLY A 97 24.34 -5.79 43.35
CA GLY A 97 25.00 -6.21 42.12
C GLY A 97 25.55 -7.63 42.22
N SER A 98 25.07 -8.49 41.31
CA SER A 98 25.81 -9.54 40.61
C SER A 98 27.05 -10.23 41.26
N ALA A 99 26.90 -11.55 41.41
CA ALA A 99 27.82 -12.58 40.90
C ALA A 99 29.09 -12.98 41.68
N ARG A 100 29.64 -14.13 41.22
CA ARG A 100 30.70 -14.99 41.79
C ARG A 100 30.26 -15.86 42.98
N GLY A 101 30.68 -17.12 43.12
CA GLY A 101 31.37 -17.99 42.16
C GLY A 101 32.51 -18.83 42.76
N GLY A 102 32.49 -20.14 42.52
CA GLY A 102 33.47 -21.10 43.05
C GLY A 102 33.23 -21.50 44.52
N GLY A 103 33.75 -22.64 45.01
CA GLY A 103 34.40 -23.71 44.25
C GLY A 103 35.38 -24.57 45.09
N GLY A 104 35.03 -25.83 45.34
CA GLY A 104 35.93 -26.83 45.93
C GLY A 104 36.20 -26.70 47.43
N GLY A 105 36.99 -27.64 47.96
CA GLY A 105 37.45 -27.69 49.36
C GLY A 105 36.76 -28.75 50.22
N ALA A 106 37.54 -29.58 50.90
CA ALA A 106 37.05 -30.65 51.79
C ALA A 106 37.78 -30.63 53.14
N GLY A 107 37.10 -31.12 54.19
CA GLY A 107 37.67 -31.35 55.52
C GLY A 107 37.94 -30.09 56.37
N GLN A 108 38.38 -30.21 57.63
CA GLN A 108 38.28 -31.35 58.57
C GLN A 108 38.60 -30.87 60.00
N GLY A 109 37.91 -31.40 61.02
CA GLY A 109 38.21 -31.15 62.45
C GLY A 109 37.87 -29.74 62.99
N GLY A 110 37.85 -29.51 64.31
CA GLY A 110 37.92 -30.50 65.40
C GLY A 110 38.44 -29.93 66.73
N GLY A 111 37.70 -30.12 67.82
CA GLY A 111 38.09 -29.71 69.19
C GLY A 111 37.61 -28.29 69.59
N LEU A 112 37.43 -27.96 70.88
CA LEU A 112 37.66 -28.75 72.11
C LEU A 112 36.69 -28.34 73.26
N ALA A 113 36.72 -29.14 74.33
CA ALA A 113 35.97 -29.06 75.60
C ALA A 113 36.28 -27.80 76.46
N CYS A 114 35.77 -27.53 77.67
CA CYS A 114 35.07 -28.26 78.75
C CYS A 114 33.91 -27.40 79.31
N ALA A 115 32.80 -27.88 79.91
CA ALA A 115 32.54 -28.94 80.90
C ALA A 115 32.83 -28.54 82.38
N CYS A 116 31.78 -28.37 83.20
CA CYS A 116 31.77 -28.56 84.66
C CYS A 116 30.34 -28.82 85.17
N ARG A 117 30.14 -29.21 86.46
CA ARG A 117 28.94 -29.95 86.92
C ARG A 117 28.48 -29.66 88.36
N SER A 118 27.16 -29.45 88.54
CA SER A 118 26.38 -29.65 89.79
C SER A 118 24.89 -29.89 89.39
N VAL A 119 24.04 -30.78 89.93
CA VAL A 119 23.82 -31.52 91.20
C VAL A 119 22.52 -31.04 91.88
N ALA A 120 21.74 -32.01 92.41
CA ALA A 120 20.39 -31.86 93.01
C ALA A 120 19.27 -31.45 92.02
N GLY A 121 17.99 -31.73 92.28
CA GLY A 121 17.37 -32.51 93.36
C GLY A 121 15.83 -32.59 93.14
N GLN A 122 15.16 -33.62 93.67
CA GLN A 122 13.70 -33.78 93.47
C GLN A 122 12.88 -33.00 94.51
N THR A 123 11.81 -32.34 94.08
CA THR A 123 10.53 -32.24 94.83
C THR A 123 9.40 -31.72 93.93
N PRO A 124 8.14 -32.17 94.06
CA PRO A 124 7.05 -31.78 93.16
C PRO A 124 6.07 -30.75 93.75
N GLY A 125 5.66 -29.76 92.96
CA GLY A 125 4.60 -28.81 93.32
C GLY A 125 4.05 -28.02 92.13
N ALA A 126 2.80 -27.55 92.24
CA ALA A 126 2.10 -26.54 91.42
C ALA A 126 2.02 -26.67 89.86
N GLY A 127 2.83 -27.48 89.18
CA GLY A 127 2.90 -27.48 87.70
C GLY A 127 1.71 -28.07 86.94
N ARG A 128 0.73 -28.70 87.61
CA ARG A 128 -0.25 -29.60 86.98
C ARG A 128 -1.38 -28.91 86.19
N VAL A 129 -1.65 -27.63 86.46
CA VAL A 129 -2.63 -26.82 85.70
C VAL A 129 -2.01 -26.23 84.44
N ILE A 130 -0.86 -25.56 84.56
CA ILE A 130 -0.13 -24.96 83.43
C ILE A 130 0.21 -26.03 82.38
N ARG A 131 0.69 -27.20 82.81
CA ARG A 131 1.02 -28.31 81.89
C ARG A 131 -0.20 -28.92 81.17
N ARG A 132 -1.42 -28.74 81.69
CA ARG A 132 -2.67 -29.08 80.99
C ARG A 132 -3.10 -27.99 80.01
N LEU A 133 -3.00 -26.71 80.39
CA LEU A 133 -3.31 -25.58 79.51
C LEU A 133 -2.37 -25.53 78.29
N VAL A 134 -1.07 -25.78 78.47
CA VAL A 134 -0.11 -25.88 77.36
C VAL A 134 -0.42 -27.08 76.46
N ALA A 135 -0.81 -28.24 77.02
CA ALA A 135 -1.21 -29.39 76.22
C ALA A 135 -2.47 -29.12 75.38
N TRP A 136 -3.48 -28.44 75.95
CA TRP A 136 -4.67 -28.01 75.20
C TRP A 136 -4.36 -26.96 74.15
N ALA A 137 -3.47 -25.99 74.42
CA ALA A 137 -3.04 -25.00 73.43
C ALA A 137 -2.29 -25.66 72.25
N VAL A 138 -1.39 -26.61 72.52
CA VAL A 138 -0.69 -27.38 71.47
C VAL A 138 -1.66 -28.25 70.67
N ALA A 139 -2.66 -28.87 71.31
CA ALA A 139 -3.71 -29.62 70.60
C ALA A 139 -4.58 -28.72 69.71
N LEU A 140 -4.92 -27.51 70.18
CA LEU A 140 -5.70 -26.54 69.43
C LEU A 140 -4.94 -26.03 68.18
N VAL A 141 -3.62 -25.81 68.31
CA VAL A 141 -2.75 -25.41 67.19
C VAL A 141 -2.51 -26.58 66.22
N ALA A 142 -2.39 -27.82 66.71
CA ALA A 142 -2.30 -29.01 65.86
C ALA A 142 -3.58 -29.23 65.02
N GLY A 143 -4.76 -28.88 65.57
CA GLY A 143 -6.04 -28.98 64.87
C GLY A 143 -6.20 -28.05 63.66
N THR A 144 -5.41 -26.99 63.55
CA THR A 144 -5.47 -26.05 62.40
C THR A 144 -4.60 -26.46 61.20
N ALA A 145 -3.88 -27.58 61.28
CA ALA A 145 -3.11 -28.15 60.17
C ALA A 145 -4.01 -28.84 59.12
N CYS A 146 -5.08 -28.16 58.69
CA CYS A 146 -5.91 -28.58 57.57
C CYS A 146 -5.03 -28.65 56.31
N ALA A 147 -4.90 -29.84 55.72
CA ALA A 147 -4.19 -30.01 54.46
C ALA A 147 -4.91 -29.20 53.37
N ASN A 148 -4.31 -28.08 52.95
CA ASN A 148 -4.85 -27.26 51.88
C ASN A 148 -4.99 -28.11 50.62
N GLN A 149 -6.24 -28.37 50.22
CA GLN A 149 -6.57 -28.97 48.94
C GLN A 149 -6.30 -27.95 47.84
N ALA A 150 -5.03 -27.81 47.48
CA ALA A 150 -4.65 -27.18 46.23
C ALA A 150 -5.40 -27.90 45.10
N LEU A 151 -6.00 -27.14 44.17
CA LEU A 151 -6.60 -27.73 42.99
C LEU A 151 -5.53 -28.59 42.29
N PRO A 152 -5.88 -29.77 41.75
CA PRO A 152 -4.92 -30.60 41.04
C PRO A 152 -4.26 -29.74 39.94
N PRO A 153 -2.92 -29.76 39.81
CA PRO A 153 -2.22 -28.91 38.86
C PRO A 153 -2.77 -29.21 37.46
N GLY A 154 -3.37 -28.19 36.85
CA GLY A 154 -4.00 -28.33 35.54
C GLY A 154 -3.01 -28.84 34.51
N GLY A 155 -3.51 -29.62 33.53
CA GLY A 155 -2.70 -30.01 32.38
C GLY A 155 -2.09 -28.79 31.68
N PRO A 156 -0.97 -28.95 30.96
CA PRO A 156 -0.33 -27.85 30.25
C PRO A 156 -1.34 -27.14 29.34
N PRO A 157 -1.32 -25.79 29.25
CA PRO A 157 -2.27 -25.05 28.42
C PRO A 157 -2.30 -25.53 26.98
N ASP A 158 -3.50 -25.74 26.45
CA ASP A 158 -3.68 -26.16 25.07
C ASP A 158 -3.35 -25.00 24.12
N THR A 159 -2.52 -25.28 23.13
CA THR A 159 -1.96 -24.31 22.16
C THR A 159 -2.03 -24.81 20.72
N ALA A 160 -2.68 -25.97 20.49
CA ALA A 160 -2.99 -26.43 19.16
C ALA A 160 -4.21 -25.68 18.61
N GLY A 161 -4.19 -25.35 17.32
CA GLY A 161 -5.38 -24.85 16.62
C GLY A 161 -6.19 -26.01 16.01
N PRO A 162 -7.49 -25.83 15.78
CA PRO A 162 -8.41 -26.91 15.39
C PRO A 162 -8.05 -27.56 14.05
N VAL A 163 -8.16 -28.89 13.96
CA VAL A 163 -7.77 -29.67 12.79
C VAL A 163 -8.99 -30.12 12.00
N ILE A 164 -8.97 -29.92 10.68
CA ILE A 164 -10.05 -30.36 9.78
C ILE A 164 -9.95 -31.88 9.59
N VAL A 165 -10.84 -32.64 10.21
CA VAL A 165 -10.90 -34.11 10.12
C VAL A 165 -11.66 -34.61 8.89
N ARG A 166 -12.53 -33.79 8.30
CA ARG A 166 -13.26 -34.13 7.06
C ARG A 166 -13.75 -32.88 6.33
N ILE A 167 -13.69 -32.93 5.02
CA ILE A 167 -14.34 -31.97 4.10
C ILE A 167 -15.34 -32.74 3.24
N THR A 168 -16.48 -32.13 2.88
CA THR A 168 -17.46 -32.72 1.95
C THR A 168 -18.12 -31.59 1.15
N PRO A 169 -18.09 -31.58 -0.20
CA PRO A 169 -17.50 -32.58 -1.08
C PRO A 169 -15.97 -32.63 -0.95
N GLU A 170 -15.36 -33.69 -1.47
CA GLU A 170 -13.91 -33.88 -1.40
C GLU A 170 -13.15 -32.85 -2.27
N ILE A 171 -11.94 -32.48 -1.88
CA ILE A 171 -11.12 -31.54 -2.65
C ILE A 171 -10.79 -32.16 -4.01
N ASN A 172 -10.98 -31.36 -5.07
CA ASN A 172 -10.86 -31.72 -6.48
C ASN A 172 -11.88 -32.77 -6.98
N SER A 173 -12.98 -32.99 -6.25
CA SER A 173 -14.08 -33.85 -6.74
C SER A 173 -14.83 -33.24 -7.93
N VAL A 174 -15.31 -34.10 -8.83
CA VAL A 174 -16.10 -33.77 -10.03
C VAL A 174 -17.50 -34.36 -9.94
N GLY A 175 -18.46 -33.80 -10.68
CA GLY A 175 -19.88 -34.17 -10.61
C GLY A 175 -20.56 -33.94 -9.25
N ALA A 176 -19.93 -33.18 -8.35
CA ALA A 176 -20.37 -33.02 -6.98
C ALA A 176 -21.48 -31.97 -6.86
N VAL A 177 -22.69 -32.38 -6.45
CA VAL A 177 -23.84 -31.48 -6.24
C VAL A 177 -24.20 -31.40 -4.74
N PRO A 178 -23.37 -30.75 -3.90
CA PRO A 178 -23.61 -30.65 -2.47
C PRO A 178 -24.73 -29.66 -2.13
N LYS A 179 -25.46 -29.88 -1.03
CA LYS A 179 -26.36 -28.84 -0.46
C LYS A 179 -25.56 -27.67 0.14
N SER A 180 -24.38 -27.96 0.68
CA SER A 180 -23.40 -27.04 1.26
C SER A 180 -22.03 -27.72 1.29
N VAL A 181 -20.96 -26.95 1.21
CA VAL A 181 -19.62 -27.42 1.59
C VAL A 181 -19.58 -27.53 3.11
N GLU A 182 -19.28 -28.72 3.63
CA GLU A 182 -19.13 -29.00 5.05
C GLU A 182 -17.65 -29.17 5.40
N LEU A 183 -17.22 -28.49 6.46
CA LEU A 183 -15.95 -28.73 7.15
C LEU A 183 -16.28 -29.29 8.53
N ARG A 184 -15.67 -30.41 8.88
CA ARG A 184 -15.71 -30.98 10.24
C ARG A 184 -14.33 -30.90 10.86
N PHE A 185 -14.33 -30.56 12.14
CA PHE A 185 -13.15 -30.42 12.98
C PHE A 185 -13.13 -31.51 14.05
N ASP A 186 -11.95 -31.73 14.64
CA ASP A 186 -11.75 -32.58 15.81
C ASP A 186 -12.38 -31.96 17.08
N GLU A 187 -12.23 -30.66 17.26
CA GLU A 187 -12.73 -29.93 18.44
C GLU A 187 -13.86 -28.91 18.15
N VAL A 188 -14.24 -28.14 19.18
CA VAL A 188 -15.34 -27.16 19.11
C VAL A 188 -14.79 -25.79 18.69
N ILE A 189 -15.28 -25.32 17.54
CA ILE A 189 -14.94 -24.02 16.95
C ILE A 189 -15.75 -22.91 17.61
N SER A 190 -15.18 -21.71 17.75
CA SER A 190 -15.89 -20.48 18.13
C SER A 190 -16.76 -19.97 16.98
N GLU A 191 -17.98 -19.53 17.28
CA GLU A 191 -18.84 -18.81 16.33
C GLU A 191 -18.27 -17.43 15.96
N ILE A 192 -17.54 -16.80 16.89
CA ILE A 192 -16.85 -15.52 16.66
C ILE A 192 -15.40 -15.80 16.20
N PRO A 193 -15.02 -15.44 14.97
CA PRO A 193 -13.66 -15.60 14.47
C PRO A 193 -12.69 -14.52 15.00
N ARG A 194 -11.40 -14.77 14.85
CA ARG A 194 -10.36 -13.73 15.03
C ARG A 194 -10.32 -12.81 13.82
N GLY A 195 -10.52 -11.51 14.04
CA GLY A 195 -10.29 -10.46 13.03
C GLY A 195 -11.45 -10.22 12.04
N ALA A 196 -12.64 -10.77 12.30
CA ALA A 196 -13.86 -10.53 11.54
C ALA A 196 -15.08 -10.54 12.48
N THR A 197 -16.20 -9.95 12.06
CA THR A 197 -17.43 -9.86 12.88
C THR A 197 -18.18 -11.19 12.92
N ASN A 198 -18.07 -11.99 11.86
CA ASN A 198 -18.75 -13.28 11.70
C ASN A 198 -17.98 -14.19 10.73
N LEU A 199 -18.30 -15.49 10.73
CA LEU A 199 -17.65 -16.48 9.87
C LEU A 199 -17.87 -16.27 8.36
N SER A 200 -18.89 -15.52 7.94
CA SER A 200 -19.18 -15.28 6.51
C SER A 200 -18.21 -14.27 5.87
N GLU A 201 -17.70 -13.32 6.65
CA GLU A 201 -16.66 -12.37 6.22
C GLU A 201 -15.33 -13.06 5.87
N LEU A 202 -15.01 -14.18 6.53
CA LEU A 202 -13.83 -15.00 6.21
C LEU A 202 -13.98 -15.81 4.92
N VAL A 203 -15.22 -16.15 4.53
CA VAL A 203 -15.51 -17.07 3.42
C VAL A 203 -15.69 -16.32 2.10
N PHE A 204 -15.01 -16.80 1.08
CA PHE A 204 -14.98 -16.23 -0.27
C PHE A 204 -15.23 -17.35 -1.30
N ILE A 205 -16.32 -17.23 -2.06
CA ILE A 205 -16.79 -18.26 -3.02
C ILE A 205 -16.60 -17.74 -4.44
N SER A 206 -16.00 -18.53 -5.31
CA SER A 206 -15.77 -18.19 -6.72
C SER A 206 -16.18 -19.37 -7.60
N PRO A 207 -17.05 -19.21 -8.62
CA PRO A 207 -17.80 -18.00 -8.99
C PRO A 207 -18.75 -17.44 -7.92
N LYS A 208 -19.03 -16.15 -8.06
CA LYS A 208 -20.01 -15.39 -7.24
C LYS A 208 -21.43 -15.86 -7.57
N SER A 209 -22.21 -16.22 -6.54
CA SER A 209 -23.59 -16.74 -6.68
C SER A 209 -24.50 -16.21 -5.57
N GLY A 210 -24.49 -14.88 -5.40
CA GLY A 210 -24.94 -14.21 -4.18
C GLY A 210 -23.99 -14.45 -3.01
N ASP A 211 -24.40 -14.02 -1.82
CA ASP A 211 -23.54 -13.99 -0.64
C ASP A 211 -23.17 -15.38 -0.11
N ALA A 212 -22.03 -15.46 0.58
CA ALA A 212 -21.67 -16.65 1.35
C ALA A 212 -22.56 -16.73 2.60
N ARG A 213 -23.46 -17.70 2.65
CA ARG A 213 -24.22 -18.06 3.85
C ARG A 213 -23.44 -19.14 4.60
N VAL A 214 -22.87 -18.79 5.75
CA VAL A 214 -22.15 -19.71 6.64
C VAL A 214 -23.02 -20.00 7.86
N ASN A 215 -23.09 -21.28 8.23
CA ASN A 215 -23.80 -21.77 9.41
C ASN A 215 -22.88 -22.67 10.24
N TRP A 216 -22.78 -22.39 11.54
CA TRP A 216 -21.90 -23.06 12.49
C TRP A 216 -22.67 -24.04 13.38
N SER A 217 -22.02 -25.14 13.78
CA SER A 217 -22.56 -26.12 14.72
C SER A 217 -21.43 -26.84 15.44
N ARG A 218 -20.88 -26.21 16.49
CA ARG A 218 -19.79 -26.71 17.34
C ARG A 218 -18.54 -27.13 16.56
N SER A 219 -18.38 -28.40 16.23
CA SER A 219 -17.25 -28.96 15.46
C SER A 219 -17.54 -29.07 13.95
N ARG A 220 -18.55 -28.36 13.45
CA ARG A 220 -18.95 -28.31 12.04
C ARG A 220 -19.17 -26.88 11.57
N ILE A 221 -18.65 -26.55 10.40
CA ILE A 221 -19.00 -25.35 9.63
C ILE A 221 -19.62 -25.80 8.31
N THR A 222 -20.71 -25.15 7.91
CA THR A 222 -21.41 -25.40 6.64
C THR A 222 -21.47 -24.10 5.84
N ILE A 223 -21.09 -24.16 4.57
CA ILE A 223 -20.94 -23.02 3.66
C ILE A 223 -21.79 -23.26 2.43
N ARG A 224 -22.60 -22.28 2.03
CA ARG A 224 -23.27 -22.27 0.72
C ARG A 224 -23.35 -20.86 0.14
N PRO A 225 -23.32 -20.70 -1.19
CA PRO A 225 -23.83 -19.48 -1.80
C PRO A 225 -25.33 -19.31 -1.51
N GLU A 226 -25.78 -18.08 -1.44
CA GLU A 226 -27.19 -17.76 -1.23
C GLU A 226 -28.08 -18.30 -2.35
N ARG A 227 -27.70 -18.08 -3.61
CA ARG A 227 -28.47 -18.47 -4.81
C ARG A 227 -28.22 -19.92 -5.25
N GLY A 228 -27.51 -20.70 -4.43
CA GLY A 228 -27.15 -22.09 -4.73
C GLY A 228 -25.98 -22.23 -5.73
N TRP A 229 -25.61 -23.48 -5.98
CA TRP A 229 -24.55 -23.84 -6.91
C TRP A 229 -25.11 -23.98 -8.33
N LYS A 230 -24.45 -23.36 -9.32
CA LYS A 230 -24.74 -23.58 -10.73
C LYS A 230 -24.32 -24.99 -11.15
N PRO A 231 -25.03 -25.67 -12.07
CA PRO A 231 -24.56 -26.91 -12.69
C PRO A 231 -23.34 -26.65 -13.60
N ASN A 232 -22.58 -27.71 -13.93
CA ASN A 232 -21.43 -27.66 -14.85
C ASN A 232 -20.41 -26.53 -14.55
N THR A 233 -20.25 -26.19 -13.27
CA THR A 233 -19.46 -25.06 -12.80
C THR A 233 -18.41 -25.53 -11.80
N VAL A 234 -17.16 -25.13 -12.03
CA VAL A 234 -16.07 -25.32 -11.07
C VAL A 234 -16.16 -24.24 -10.00
N TYR A 235 -16.15 -24.65 -8.73
CA TYR A 235 -16.22 -23.78 -7.57
C TYR A 235 -14.95 -23.87 -6.72
N SER A 236 -14.41 -22.71 -6.36
CA SER A 236 -13.34 -22.48 -5.39
C SER A 236 -13.94 -21.78 -4.17
N VAL A 237 -14.04 -22.50 -3.06
CA VAL A 237 -14.35 -21.94 -1.74
C VAL A 237 -13.04 -21.71 -1.01
N GLN A 238 -12.78 -20.47 -0.63
CA GLN A 238 -11.60 -20.05 0.12
C GLN A 238 -12.03 -19.46 1.45
N ILE A 239 -11.33 -19.82 2.52
CA ILE A 239 -11.55 -19.30 3.87
C ILE A 239 -10.27 -18.63 4.33
N LYS A 240 -10.37 -17.34 4.68
CA LYS A 240 -9.28 -16.56 5.26
C LYS A 240 -8.89 -17.11 6.65
N PRO A 241 -7.64 -16.89 7.11
CA PRO A 241 -7.25 -17.15 8.49
C PRO A 241 -8.20 -16.46 9.48
N GLY A 242 -8.44 -17.09 10.63
CA GLY A 242 -9.32 -16.52 11.68
C GLY A 242 -10.35 -17.48 12.28
N ILE A 243 -10.52 -18.68 11.72
CA ILE A 243 -11.20 -19.78 12.44
C ILE A 243 -10.39 -20.09 13.71
N GLN A 244 -11.06 -20.26 14.84
CA GLN A 244 -10.44 -20.53 16.14
C GLN A 244 -11.30 -21.43 17.02
N ASP A 245 -10.68 -22.13 17.97
CA ASP A 245 -11.36 -22.93 19.00
C ASP A 245 -12.04 -22.04 20.08
N LEU A 246 -12.57 -22.66 21.13
CA LEU A 246 -13.11 -21.96 22.31
C LEU A 246 -12.02 -21.41 23.27
N ARG A 247 -10.73 -21.64 23.00
CA ARG A 247 -9.59 -21.22 23.84
C ARG A 247 -8.72 -20.15 23.17
N ASN A 248 -9.14 -19.61 22.02
CA ASN A 248 -8.44 -18.59 21.23
C ASN A 248 -7.17 -19.11 20.51
N ASN A 249 -7.11 -20.41 20.20
CA ASN A 249 -6.15 -21.04 19.29
C ASN A 249 -6.69 -21.02 17.85
N GLY A 250 -5.90 -20.55 16.89
CA GLY A 250 -6.38 -20.19 15.55
C GLY A 250 -5.77 -21.00 14.40
N ILE A 251 -6.53 -21.10 13.30
CA ILE A 251 -6.03 -21.50 11.98
C ILE A 251 -5.49 -20.26 11.28
N ASP A 252 -4.16 -20.12 11.27
CA ASP A 252 -3.43 -19.00 10.65
C ASP A 252 -3.24 -19.16 9.11
N SER A 253 -3.74 -20.26 8.52
CA SER A 253 -3.61 -20.58 7.08
C SER A 253 -4.91 -20.36 6.30
N ILE A 254 -4.77 -20.10 4.99
CA ILE A 254 -5.91 -20.07 4.07
C ILE A 254 -6.34 -21.50 3.76
N ILE A 255 -7.62 -21.81 3.99
CA ILE A 255 -8.22 -23.08 3.56
C ILE A 255 -8.78 -22.88 2.15
N ARG A 256 -8.40 -23.74 1.18
CA ARG A 256 -8.92 -23.71 -0.19
C ARG A 256 -9.52 -25.07 -0.55
N ILE A 257 -10.78 -25.07 -0.95
CA ILE A 257 -11.56 -26.24 -1.37
C ILE A 257 -12.01 -25.97 -2.80
N VAL A 258 -11.56 -26.78 -3.76
CA VAL A 258 -12.00 -26.72 -5.16
C VAL A 258 -12.82 -27.97 -5.46
N PHE A 259 -13.92 -27.84 -6.20
CA PHE A 259 -14.74 -28.96 -6.70
C PHE A 259 -15.50 -28.54 -7.96
N SER A 260 -16.04 -29.49 -8.72
CA SER A 260 -16.88 -29.22 -9.89
C SER A 260 -18.27 -29.83 -9.75
N THR A 261 -19.30 -29.07 -10.10
CA THR A 261 -20.69 -29.55 -10.19
C THR A 261 -21.01 -30.28 -11.50
N GLY A 262 -20.01 -30.52 -12.35
CA GLY A 262 -20.13 -31.27 -13.60
C GLY A 262 -18.78 -31.84 -14.04
N GLY A 263 -18.28 -31.40 -15.19
CA GLY A 263 -17.06 -31.92 -15.82
C GLY A 263 -15.74 -31.63 -15.09
N GLU A 264 -14.64 -31.89 -15.78
CA GLU A 264 -13.26 -31.77 -15.29
C GLU A 264 -12.91 -30.36 -14.75
N ILE A 265 -11.99 -30.31 -13.77
CA ILE A 265 -11.45 -29.08 -13.21
C ILE A 265 -10.23 -28.67 -14.04
N PRO A 266 -10.26 -27.56 -14.80
CA PRO A 266 -9.15 -27.20 -15.69
C PRO A 266 -7.97 -26.61 -14.90
N ASP A 267 -6.73 -26.93 -15.25
CA ASP A 267 -5.52 -26.26 -14.71
C ASP A 267 -5.18 -24.99 -15.50
N THR A 268 -6.11 -24.03 -15.46
CA THR A 268 -6.00 -22.72 -16.10
C THR A 268 -5.84 -21.62 -15.07
N ARG A 269 -5.25 -20.49 -15.47
CA ARG A 269 -5.11 -19.31 -14.60
C ARG A 269 -5.11 -17.98 -15.35
N ILE A 270 -5.73 -16.97 -14.74
CA ILE A 270 -5.51 -15.55 -15.05
C ILE A 270 -4.75 -14.95 -13.87
N GLY A 271 -3.45 -14.74 -14.05
CA GLY A 271 -2.59 -14.05 -13.09
C GLY A 271 -2.46 -12.57 -13.40
N GLY A 272 -2.01 -11.77 -12.45
CA GLY A 272 -1.73 -10.37 -12.72
C GLY A 272 -1.35 -9.53 -11.52
N VAL A 273 -1.31 -8.22 -11.73
CA VAL A 273 -1.12 -7.23 -10.68
C VAL A 273 -2.14 -6.11 -10.86
N ALA A 274 -2.88 -5.80 -9.80
CA ALA A 274 -3.66 -4.58 -9.67
C ALA A 274 -2.79 -3.51 -9.00
N PHE A 275 -2.84 -2.28 -9.52
CA PHE A 275 -2.09 -1.12 -9.03
C PHE A 275 -3.04 0.05 -8.75
N ASP A 276 -2.76 0.83 -7.70
CA ASP A 276 -3.20 2.23 -7.65
C ASP A 276 -2.29 3.02 -8.61
N TRP A 277 -2.86 3.48 -9.72
CA TRP A 277 -2.11 4.11 -10.80
C TRP A 277 -1.54 5.48 -10.42
N PHE A 278 -2.14 6.17 -9.43
CA PHE A 278 -1.68 7.47 -8.95
C PHE A 278 -0.65 7.33 -7.83
N ALA A 279 -0.88 6.44 -6.86
CA ALA A 279 0.08 6.14 -5.80
C ALA A 279 1.30 5.34 -6.30
N ALA A 280 1.23 4.77 -7.50
CA ALA A 280 2.27 3.97 -8.14
C ALA A 280 2.69 2.74 -7.31
N LYS A 281 1.70 2.05 -6.74
CA LYS A 281 1.85 0.90 -5.82
C LYS A 281 0.86 -0.19 -6.16
N GLY A 282 1.18 -1.43 -5.80
CA GLY A 282 0.22 -2.54 -5.85
C GLY A 282 -1.01 -2.25 -4.98
N LEU A 283 -2.19 -2.57 -5.49
CA LEU A 283 -3.47 -2.35 -4.84
C LEU A 283 -3.76 -3.51 -3.87
N ALA A 284 -3.28 -3.37 -2.65
CA ALA A 284 -3.42 -4.39 -1.61
C ALA A 284 -4.90 -4.74 -1.34
N SER A 285 -5.20 -6.04 -1.22
CA SER A 285 -6.54 -6.56 -0.96
C SER A 285 -7.62 -6.23 -2.02
N ALA A 286 -7.24 -5.79 -3.23
CA ALA A 286 -8.19 -5.55 -4.32
C ALA A 286 -9.07 -6.77 -4.60
N VAL A 287 -10.36 -6.57 -4.82
CA VAL A 287 -11.23 -7.61 -5.39
C VAL A 287 -11.01 -7.62 -6.89
N VAL A 288 -10.77 -8.80 -7.45
CA VAL A 288 -10.53 -9.00 -8.89
C VAL A 288 -11.56 -9.97 -9.42
N GLU A 289 -12.35 -9.50 -10.38
CA GLU A 289 -13.43 -10.27 -11.02
C GLU A 289 -13.09 -10.50 -12.49
N ALA A 290 -13.22 -11.74 -12.95
CA ALA A 290 -13.21 -12.11 -14.36
C ALA A 290 -14.61 -12.59 -14.76
N VAL A 291 -15.28 -11.79 -15.59
CA VAL A 291 -16.63 -12.03 -16.10
C VAL A 291 -16.53 -12.82 -17.41
N ALA A 292 -17.06 -14.04 -17.41
CA ALA A 292 -17.18 -14.87 -18.60
C ALA A 292 -18.35 -14.41 -19.50
N SER A 293 -18.37 -14.86 -20.76
CA SER A 293 -19.42 -14.49 -21.74
C SER A 293 -20.83 -14.98 -21.36
N ASP A 294 -20.97 -15.96 -20.46
CA ASP A 294 -22.24 -16.42 -19.89
C ASP A 294 -22.69 -15.59 -18.67
N SER A 295 -22.00 -14.48 -18.37
CA SER A 295 -22.14 -13.67 -17.15
C SER A 295 -21.78 -14.41 -15.84
N THR A 296 -21.02 -15.51 -15.88
CA THR A 296 -20.42 -16.10 -14.67
C THR A 296 -19.22 -15.27 -14.22
N VAL A 297 -19.30 -14.74 -13.01
CA VAL A 297 -18.26 -13.89 -12.41
C VAL A 297 -17.35 -14.74 -11.52
N TYR A 298 -16.16 -15.05 -12.02
CA TYR A 298 -15.08 -15.64 -11.22
C TYR A 298 -14.42 -14.52 -10.43
N GLN A 299 -14.18 -14.72 -9.13
CA GLN A 299 -13.57 -13.71 -8.27
C GLN A 299 -12.33 -14.23 -7.52
N ALA A 300 -11.43 -13.32 -7.20
CA ALA A 300 -10.22 -13.48 -6.38
C ALA A 300 -9.98 -12.22 -5.53
N VAL A 301 -9.08 -12.30 -4.56
CA VAL A 301 -8.60 -11.14 -3.78
C VAL A 301 -7.08 -11.05 -3.97
N ALA A 302 -6.57 -9.84 -4.20
CA ALA A 302 -5.15 -9.59 -4.38
C ALA A 302 -4.35 -9.65 -3.05
N ASP A 303 -3.07 -9.96 -3.14
CA ASP A 303 -2.14 -9.98 -2.00
C ASP A 303 -1.79 -8.56 -1.49
N SER A 304 -0.93 -8.49 -0.48
CA SER A 304 -0.49 -7.21 0.13
C SER A 304 0.37 -6.32 -0.80
N VAL A 305 0.77 -6.82 -1.97
CA VAL A 305 1.50 -6.09 -3.01
C VAL A 305 0.73 -6.06 -4.34
N GLY A 306 -0.57 -6.32 -4.32
CA GLY A 306 -1.49 -6.21 -5.45
C GLY A 306 -1.47 -7.35 -6.47
N ARG A 307 -0.70 -8.43 -6.24
CA ARG A 307 -0.71 -9.60 -7.15
C ARG A 307 -2.00 -10.38 -6.95
N PHE A 308 -2.59 -10.88 -8.03
CA PHE A 308 -3.77 -11.74 -7.98
C PHE A 308 -3.60 -12.98 -8.86
N GLU A 309 -4.37 -14.02 -8.54
CA GLU A 309 -4.46 -15.22 -9.37
C GLU A 309 -5.86 -15.83 -9.28
N LEU A 310 -6.58 -15.78 -10.40
CA LEU A 310 -7.80 -16.53 -10.64
C LEU A 310 -7.39 -17.89 -11.20
N ARG A 311 -7.88 -19.00 -10.63
CA ARG A 311 -7.58 -20.38 -11.08
C ARG A 311 -8.84 -21.14 -11.44
N ASN A 312 -8.67 -22.17 -12.28
CA ASN A 312 -9.68 -23.16 -12.64
C ASN A 312 -10.91 -22.56 -13.38
N LEU A 313 -10.61 -21.71 -14.37
CA LEU A 313 -11.59 -21.06 -15.25
C LEU A 313 -11.69 -21.81 -16.60
N PRO A 314 -12.88 -22.00 -17.18
CA PRO A 314 -13.00 -22.45 -18.56
C PRO A 314 -12.16 -21.59 -19.54
N SER A 315 -11.58 -22.19 -20.57
CA SER A 315 -10.87 -21.42 -21.61
C SER A 315 -11.88 -20.58 -22.42
N GLY A 316 -11.58 -19.30 -22.64
CA GLY A 316 -12.50 -18.36 -23.30
C GLY A 316 -12.13 -16.89 -23.10
N PRO A 317 -12.89 -15.95 -23.68
CA PRO A 317 -12.72 -14.52 -23.45
C PRO A 317 -13.38 -14.07 -22.14
N TYR A 318 -12.63 -13.28 -21.37
CA TYR A 318 -13.03 -12.71 -20.09
C TYR A 318 -12.89 -11.19 -20.08
N VAL A 319 -13.84 -10.51 -19.45
CA VAL A 319 -13.66 -9.12 -19.01
C VAL A 319 -13.13 -9.17 -17.58
N VAL A 320 -11.89 -8.75 -17.38
CA VAL A 320 -11.19 -8.79 -16.09
C VAL A 320 -11.11 -7.38 -15.52
N ARG A 321 -11.69 -7.19 -14.33
CA ARG A 321 -11.70 -5.91 -13.61
C ARG A 321 -11.14 -6.07 -12.20
N ALA A 322 -10.46 -5.04 -11.70
CA ALA A 322 -9.98 -4.99 -10.33
C ALA A 322 -10.43 -3.69 -9.66
N TYR A 323 -10.88 -3.78 -8.41
CA TYR A 323 -11.37 -2.63 -7.65
C TYR A 323 -10.98 -2.67 -6.17
N ALA A 324 -10.92 -1.49 -5.58
CA ALA A 324 -10.61 -1.30 -4.16
C ALA A 324 -11.89 -1.29 -3.31
N ASP A 325 -12.38 -2.48 -3.00
CA ASP A 325 -13.47 -2.73 -2.04
C ASP A 325 -13.11 -2.12 -0.67
N ARG A 326 -13.70 -0.96 -0.35
CA ARG A 326 -13.42 -0.15 0.85
C ARG A 326 -14.41 -0.39 1.99
N ASN A 327 -15.60 -0.89 1.67
CA ASN A 327 -16.66 -1.14 2.65
C ASN A 327 -16.83 -2.66 2.95
N SER A 328 -16.06 -3.51 2.29
CA SER A 328 -16.10 -4.99 2.37
C SER A 328 -17.41 -5.62 1.87
N ASN A 329 -18.18 -4.93 1.03
CA ASN A 329 -19.40 -5.47 0.42
C ASN A 329 -19.12 -6.43 -0.76
N ARG A 330 -17.89 -6.41 -1.31
CA ARG A 330 -17.47 -7.21 -2.47
C ARG A 330 -18.27 -6.96 -3.75
N ASP A 331 -18.79 -5.74 -3.93
CA ASP A 331 -19.41 -5.22 -5.15
C ASP A 331 -18.72 -3.90 -5.56
N LEU A 332 -18.75 -3.56 -6.85
CA LEU A 332 -18.09 -2.36 -7.35
C LEU A 332 -18.95 -1.10 -7.12
N ASP A 333 -18.57 -0.28 -6.15
CA ASP A 333 -19.27 0.97 -5.83
C ASP A 333 -18.79 2.18 -6.69
N PRO A 334 -19.67 3.15 -7.06
CA PRO A 334 -19.35 4.21 -8.03
C PRO A 334 -18.23 5.20 -7.65
N LEU A 335 -17.80 5.22 -6.39
CA LEU A 335 -16.73 6.09 -5.88
C LEU A 335 -15.43 5.33 -5.55
N GLU A 336 -15.39 4.03 -5.82
CA GLU A 336 -14.20 3.22 -5.66
C GLU A 336 -13.25 3.39 -6.86
N MET A 337 -11.99 3.05 -6.64
CA MET A 337 -11.01 3.02 -7.73
C MET A 337 -11.06 1.66 -8.42
N TRP A 338 -11.15 1.68 -9.76
CA TRP A 338 -11.22 0.45 -10.57
C TRP A 338 -10.57 0.63 -11.94
N ASP A 339 -10.23 -0.50 -12.57
CA ASP A 339 -9.81 -0.60 -13.97
C ASP A 339 -10.34 -1.92 -14.56
N GLU A 340 -10.51 -1.98 -15.88
CA GLU A 340 -11.10 -3.11 -16.60
C GLU A 340 -10.38 -3.34 -17.93
N THR A 341 -10.17 -4.62 -18.28
CA THR A 341 -9.49 -5.03 -19.51
C THR A 341 -10.01 -6.37 -20.03
N THR A 342 -9.96 -6.60 -21.34
CA THR A 342 -10.38 -7.88 -21.93
C THR A 342 -9.18 -8.82 -22.08
N VAL A 343 -9.34 -10.07 -21.67
CA VAL A 343 -8.29 -11.10 -21.66
C VAL A 343 -8.85 -12.40 -22.24
N THR A 344 -8.17 -12.98 -23.23
CA THR A 344 -8.51 -14.32 -23.73
C THR A 344 -7.67 -15.37 -23.02
N LEU A 345 -8.32 -16.26 -22.27
CA LEU A 345 -7.69 -17.35 -21.54
C LEU A 345 -7.66 -18.62 -22.40
N THR A 346 -6.46 -19.14 -22.64
CA THR A 346 -6.26 -20.50 -23.19
C THR A 346 -5.85 -21.45 -22.06
N GLN A 347 -4.64 -21.27 -21.51
CA GLN A 347 -4.09 -22.02 -20.38
C GLN A 347 -3.63 -21.08 -19.26
N GLU A 348 -2.69 -20.17 -19.57
CA GLU A 348 -2.30 -19.06 -18.71
C GLU A 348 -2.51 -17.75 -19.45
N ALA A 349 -3.10 -16.76 -18.77
CA ALA A 349 -3.11 -15.37 -19.21
C ALA A 349 -2.56 -14.47 -18.09
N ARG A 350 -1.96 -13.34 -18.49
CA ARG A 350 -1.44 -12.32 -17.57
C ARG A 350 -1.93 -10.93 -17.95
N THR A 351 -2.28 -10.13 -16.95
CA THR A 351 -2.68 -8.74 -17.16
C THR A 351 -2.24 -7.82 -16.02
N GLU A 352 -2.18 -6.52 -16.29
CA GLU A 352 -1.93 -5.46 -15.31
C GLU A 352 -3.13 -4.50 -15.31
N LEU A 353 -3.64 -4.20 -14.12
CA LEU A 353 -4.83 -3.36 -13.93
C LEU A 353 -4.44 -2.09 -13.16
N TYR A 354 -4.90 -0.94 -13.63
CA TYR A 354 -4.43 0.39 -13.27
C TYR A 354 -5.54 1.22 -12.64
N ALA A 355 -6.00 0.80 -11.47
CA ALA A 355 -7.18 1.35 -10.81
C ALA A 355 -7.04 2.87 -10.52
N PHE A 356 -8.09 3.61 -10.87
CA PHE A 356 -8.26 5.03 -10.54
C PHE A 356 -9.73 5.34 -10.25
N GLY A 357 -10.02 6.48 -9.61
CA GLY A 357 -11.39 6.89 -9.30
C GLY A 357 -12.12 7.47 -10.51
N HIS A 358 -13.22 6.83 -10.93
CA HIS A 358 -14.00 7.20 -12.13
C HIS A 358 -15.04 8.31 -11.84
N ASP A 359 -14.58 9.50 -11.47
CA ASP A 359 -15.47 10.66 -11.30
C ASP A 359 -15.88 11.27 -12.66
N THR A 360 -17.18 11.49 -12.85
CA THR A 360 -17.76 12.20 -14.02
C THR A 360 -17.54 13.72 -13.96
N VAL A 361 -17.13 14.26 -12.80
CA VAL A 361 -16.75 15.67 -12.65
C VAL A 361 -15.31 15.86 -13.13
N GLY A 362 -15.17 16.49 -14.31
CA GLY A 362 -13.89 16.91 -14.88
C GLY A 362 -13.07 17.83 -13.96
N LEU A 363 -11.78 17.94 -14.29
CA LEU A 363 -10.73 18.50 -13.45
C LEU A 363 -11.04 19.89 -12.87
N ARG A 364 -10.59 20.10 -11.62
CA ARG A 364 -10.67 21.35 -10.86
C ARG A 364 -9.29 21.71 -10.35
N ILE A 365 -8.97 23.00 -10.30
CA ILE A 365 -7.68 23.47 -9.75
C ILE A 365 -7.79 23.61 -8.23
N THR A 366 -7.06 22.77 -7.51
CA THR A 366 -7.00 22.72 -6.04
C THR A 366 -5.97 23.70 -5.47
N GLU A 367 -4.89 23.98 -6.20
CA GLU A 367 -3.84 24.90 -5.77
C GLU A 367 -3.16 25.59 -6.97
N VAL A 368 -2.66 26.81 -6.76
CA VAL A 368 -1.68 27.47 -7.62
C VAL A 368 -0.59 28.03 -6.71
N ALA A 369 0.50 27.28 -6.54
CA ALA A 369 1.63 27.66 -5.72
C ALA A 369 2.68 28.43 -6.53
N VAL A 370 3.14 29.55 -6.00
CA VAL A 370 4.08 30.46 -6.67
C VAL A 370 5.52 30.09 -6.26
N GLN A 371 6.38 29.83 -7.26
CA GLN A 371 7.74 29.31 -7.12
C GLN A 371 8.75 30.13 -7.96
N ASP A 372 10.05 29.87 -7.75
CA ASP A 372 11.18 30.45 -8.50
C ASP A 372 11.09 31.97 -8.69
N SER A 373 11.08 32.71 -7.58
CA SER A 373 10.97 34.18 -7.55
C SER A 373 9.78 34.72 -8.36
N ASN A 374 8.63 34.08 -8.18
CA ASN A 374 7.35 34.35 -8.86
C ASN A 374 7.35 34.11 -10.39
N ARG A 375 8.30 33.34 -10.94
CA ARG A 375 8.34 32.99 -12.37
C ARG A 375 7.69 31.65 -12.70
N VAL A 376 7.60 30.72 -11.75
CA VAL A 376 7.00 29.39 -11.97
C VAL A 376 5.73 29.26 -11.14
N LEU A 377 4.64 28.79 -11.75
CA LEU A 377 3.40 28.45 -11.06
C LEU A 377 3.24 26.93 -11.07
N LYS A 378 3.29 26.30 -9.90
CA LYS A 378 2.86 24.90 -9.72
C LYS A 378 1.34 24.88 -9.58
N VAL A 379 0.65 24.34 -10.57
CA VAL A 379 -0.81 24.19 -10.59
C VAL A 379 -1.13 22.75 -10.20
N VAL A 380 -1.95 22.56 -9.17
CA VAL A 380 -2.36 21.23 -8.68
C VAL A 380 -3.85 21.04 -8.94
N PHE A 381 -4.21 19.92 -9.56
CA PHE A 381 -5.59 19.50 -9.83
C PHE A 381 -6.13 18.58 -8.74
N ASP A 382 -7.46 18.49 -8.64
CA ASP A 382 -8.19 17.59 -7.75
C ASP A 382 -8.01 16.10 -8.08
N LYS A 383 -7.70 15.79 -9.35
CA LYS A 383 -7.53 14.43 -9.88
C LYS A 383 -6.36 14.35 -10.85
N PRO A 384 -5.87 13.14 -11.18
CA PRO A 384 -4.85 13.00 -12.20
C PRO A 384 -5.43 13.22 -13.60
N TYR A 385 -4.58 13.60 -14.53
CA TYR A 385 -4.87 13.69 -15.97
C TYR A 385 -4.20 12.54 -16.75
N PRO A 386 -4.66 12.23 -17.97
CA PRO A 386 -4.04 11.22 -18.83
C PRO A 386 -2.60 11.55 -19.21
N ASN A 387 -1.72 10.55 -19.26
CA ASN A 387 -0.30 10.75 -19.61
C ASN A 387 -0.06 11.08 -21.09
N ASP A 388 -1.06 10.96 -21.97
CA ASP A 388 -1.02 11.45 -23.35
C ASP A 388 -1.41 12.94 -23.47
N LEU A 389 -1.92 13.56 -22.40
CA LEU A 389 -2.33 14.96 -22.39
C LEU A 389 -1.10 15.89 -22.33
N GLN A 390 -0.67 16.36 -23.50
CA GLN A 390 0.33 17.42 -23.62
C GLN A 390 -0.30 18.78 -23.29
N PHE A 391 0.40 19.60 -22.50
CA PHE A 391 -0.04 20.95 -22.16
C PHE A 391 0.76 21.98 -22.96
N SER A 392 0.10 22.65 -23.90
CA SER A 392 0.68 23.77 -24.66
C SER A 392 0.46 25.11 -23.94
N THR A 393 1.10 26.18 -24.42
CA THR A 393 1.02 27.51 -23.80
C THR A 393 -0.33 28.19 -24.02
N ASP A 394 -0.99 27.95 -25.15
CA ASP A 394 -2.35 28.41 -25.46
C ASP A 394 -3.43 27.80 -24.55
N MET A 395 -3.20 26.60 -24.02
CA MET A 395 -4.09 25.97 -23.04
C MET A 395 -4.08 26.67 -21.67
N ILE A 396 -3.15 27.60 -21.40
CA ILE A 396 -3.00 28.26 -20.09
C ILE A 396 -3.14 29.78 -20.22
N VAL A 397 -4.26 30.31 -19.73
CA VAL A 397 -4.54 31.74 -19.66
C VAL A 397 -4.29 32.22 -18.23
N VAL A 398 -3.29 33.07 -18.04
CA VAL A 398 -3.06 33.79 -16.77
C VAL A 398 -3.42 35.26 -17.00
N THR A 399 -4.38 35.79 -16.24
CA THR A 399 -4.74 37.21 -16.26
C THR A 399 -4.57 37.84 -14.88
N ARG A 400 -4.23 39.12 -14.84
CA ARG A 400 -4.29 39.94 -13.62
C ARG A 400 -5.74 40.43 -13.39
N ALA A 401 -6.04 40.96 -12.21
CA ALA A 401 -7.35 41.53 -11.87
C ALA A 401 -7.85 42.65 -12.83
N ASP A 402 -6.96 43.34 -13.54
CA ASP A 402 -7.29 44.33 -14.60
C ASP A 402 -7.54 43.68 -15.97
N SER A 403 -7.68 42.36 -16.02
CA SER A 403 -7.79 41.52 -17.23
C SER A 403 -6.57 41.52 -18.16
N THR A 404 -5.43 42.14 -17.78
CA THR A 404 -4.21 42.05 -18.61
C THR A 404 -3.66 40.61 -18.62
N PRO A 405 -3.35 40.04 -19.81
CA PRO A 405 -2.78 38.71 -19.91
C PRO A 405 -1.29 38.71 -19.54
N VAL A 406 -0.84 37.66 -18.84
CA VAL A 406 0.56 37.40 -18.54
C VAL A 406 1.11 36.35 -19.50
N ALA A 407 2.20 36.66 -20.19
CA ALA A 407 2.81 35.76 -21.16
C ALA A 407 3.39 34.50 -20.50
N VAL A 408 2.88 33.33 -20.89
CA VAL A 408 3.41 32.00 -20.53
C VAL A 408 4.54 31.64 -21.50
N GLN A 409 5.70 31.25 -20.96
CA GLN A 409 6.86 30.84 -21.75
C GLN A 409 6.86 29.34 -22.07
N SER A 410 6.48 28.50 -21.11
CA SER A 410 6.32 27.05 -21.32
C SER A 410 5.45 26.44 -20.24
N VAL A 411 4.84 25.30 -20.55
CA VAL A 411 4.11 24.46 -19.59
C VAL A 411 4.76 23.08 -19.62
N GLN A 412 4.89 22.45 -18.45
CA GLN A 412 5.51 21.13 -18.29
C GLN A 412 4.68 20.31 -17.30
N ASN A 413 4.50 19.02 -17.56
CA ASN A 413 4.00 18.09 -16.54
C ASN A 413 5.11 17.77 -15.51
N ALA A 414 4.74 17.15 -14.40
CA ALA A 414 5.69 16.80 -13.34
C ALA A 414 6.84 15.86 -13.79
N LEU A 415 6.61 14.98 -14.78
CA LEU A 415 7.63 14.09 -15.31
C LEU A 415 8.67 14.85 -16.14
N GLU A 416 8.21 15.70 -17.07
CA GLU A 416 9.03 16.59 -17.87
C GLU A 416 9.87 17.53 -17.00
N LYS A 417 9.27 18.15 -15.98
CA LYS A 417 10.01 18.99 -15.04
C LYS A 417 11.06 18.19 -14.28
N THR A 418 10.74 16.98 -13.80
CA THR A 418 11.71 16.12 -13.10
C THR A 418 12.90 15.76 -14.00
N ILE A 419 12.64 15.46 -15.28
CA ILE A 419 13.69 15.18 -16.29
C ILE A 419 14.52 16.43 -16.59
N ARG A 420 13.89 17.60 -16.73
CA ARG A 420 14.57 18.89 -16.95
C ARG A 420 15.43 19.27 -15.76
N ASP A 421 14.90 19.19 -14.54
CA ASP A 421 15.62 19.52 -13.31
C ASP A 421 16.81 18.59 -13.11
N SER A 422 16.63 17.28 -13.39
CA SER A 422 17.72 16.29 -13.32
C SER A 422 18.82 16.56 -14.36
N THR A 423 18.46 16.87 -15.61
CA THR A 423 19.46 17.19 -16.65
C THR A 423 20.18 18.51 -16.39
N LEU A 424 19.48 19.55 -15.92
CA LEU A 424 20.08 20.82 -15.49
C LEU A 424 20.98 20.66 -14.25
N ALA A 425 20.58 19.84 -13.27
CA ALA A 425 21.40 19.52 -12.11
C ALA A 425 22.70 18.81 -12.53
N LYS A 426 22.59 17.81 -13.42
CA LYS A 426 23.77 17.12 -13.97
C LYS A 426 24.68 18.08 -14.74
N GLN A 427 24.13 18.90 -15.65
CA GLN A 427 24.92 19.89 -16.38
C GLN A 427 25.65 20.86 -15.44
N ARG A 428 25.03 21.26 -14.32
CA ARG A 428 25.69 22.07 -13.27
C ARG A 428 26.80 21.30 -12.54
N THR A 429 26.59 20.05 -12.14
CA THR A 429 27.65 19.25 -11.48
C THR A 429 28.82 19.01 -12.43
N ASP A 430 28.54 18.69 -13.70
CA ASP A 430 29.56 18.42 -14.71
C ASP A 430 30.36 19.70 -15.02
N SER A 431 29.69 20.86 -15.08
CA SER A 431 30.34 22.18 -15.24
C SER A 431 31.22 22.56 -14.04
N ILE A 432 30.74 22.32 -12.82
CA ILE A 432 31.49 22.59 -11.59
C ILE A 432 32.70 21.64 -11.47
N ALA A 433 32.54 20.38 -11.85
CA ALA A 433 33.63 19.40 -11.90
C ALA A 433 34.69 19.80 -12.93
N ALA A 434 34.30 20.16 -14.15
CA ALA A 434 35.24 20.64 -15.18
C ALA A 434 35.97 21.92 -14.74
N ALA A 435 35.26 22.88 -14.13
CA ALA A 435 35.85 24.11 -13.59
C ALA A 435 36.74 23.90 -12.34
N ALA A 436 36.68 22.72 -11.71
CA ALA A 436 37.57 22.30 -10.63
C ALA A 436 38.77 21.50 -11.15
N GLU A 437 38.58 20.55 -12.08
CA GLU A 437 39.67 19.82 -12.73
C GLU A 437 40.59 20.77 -13.51
N ALA A 438 40.05 21.78 -14.20
CA ALA A 438 40.82 22.84 -14.87
C ALA A 438 41.65 23.74 -13.91
N LYS A 439 41.49 23.58 -12.59
CA LYS A 439 42.25 24.30 -11.55
C LYS A 439 43.13 23.36 -10.72
N LEU A 440 43.25 22.09 -11.11
CA LEU A 440 43.99 21.07 -10.35
C LEU A 440 45.15 20.51 -11.17
N ASP A 441 46.35 20.62 -10.60
CA ASP A 441 47.54 19.90 -11.02
C ASP A 441 47.23 18.39 -11.16
N THR A 442 47.51 17.83 -12.35
CA THR A 442 47.23 16.44 -12.71
C THR A 442 47.87 15.43 -11.76
N SER A 443 49.02 15.76 -11.16
CA SER A 443 49.72 14.94 -10.16
C SER A 443 48.96 14.82 -8.83
N ARG A 444 48.07 15.77 -8.52
CA ARG A 444 47.23 15.77 -7.31
C ARG A 444 45.96 14.96 -7.52
N VAL A 445 45.30 15.12 -8.68
CA VAL A 445 44.09 14.35 -9.05
C VAL A 445 44.39 12.85 -9.10
N ALA A 446 45.54 12.46 -9.66
CA ALA A 446 45.97 11.06 -9.75
C ALA A 446 46.33 10.41 -8.40
N ARG A 447 46.50 11.19 -7.31
CA ARG A 447 46.63 10.67 -5.94
C ARG A 447 45.25 10.51 -5.30
N LEU A 448 44.44 11.57 -5.30
CA LEU A 448 43.09 11.57 -4.71
C LEU A 448 42.17 10.47 -5.31
N ARG A 449 42.26 10.20 -6.62
CA ARG A 449 41.53 9.08 -7.25
C ARG A 449 41.95 7.71 -6.70
N ARG A 450 43.24 7.48 -6.39
CA ARG A 450 43.72 6.22 -5.78
C ARG A 450 43.25 6.07 -4.34
N ASP A 451 43.36 7.12 -3.53
CA ASP A 451 42.96 7.09 -2.12
C ASP A 451 41.44 6.89 -1.95
N SER A 452 40.64 7.49 -2.84
CA SER A 452 39.20 7.26 -2.94
C SER A 452 38.86 5.80 -3.28
N LEU A 453 39.50 5.22 -4.31
CA LEU A 453 39.28 3.82 -4.70
C LEU A 453 39.66 2.82 -3.60
N LEU A 454 40.72 3.08 -2.84
CA LEU A 454 41.10 2.28 -1.67
C LEU A 454 40.07 2.39 -0.53
N THR A 455 39.47 3.57 -0.35
CA THR A 455 38.43 3.81 0.66
C THR A 455 37.13 3.08 0.31
N VAL A 456 36.66 3.18 -0.94
CA VAL A 456 35.47 2.44 -1.42
C VAL A 456 35.65 0.94 -1.28
N ARG A 457 36.79 0.37 -1.73
CA ARG A 457 37.09 -1.07 -1.58
C ARG A 457 37.06 -1.56 -0.14
N ARG A 458 37.51 -0.75 0.83
CA ARG A 458 37.40 -1.06 2.26
C ARG A 458 35.94 -1.05 2.73
N GLN A 459 35.13 -0.09 2.29
CA GLN A 459 33.71 -0.02 2.62
C GLN A 459 32.93 -1.21 2.05
N ASP A 460 33.18 -1.60 0.79
CA ASP A 460 32.57 -2.79 0.18
C ASP A 460 32.95 -4.08 0.91
N SER A 461 34.22 -4.21 1.30
CA SER A 461 34.72 -5.35 2.08
C SER A 461 34.06 -5.45 3.46
N LEU A 462 33.85 -4.32 4.14
CA LEU A 462 33.13 -4.27 5.41
C LEU A 462 31.64 -4.61 5.24
N ALA A 463 31.00 -4.10 4.19
CA ALA A 463 29.60 -4.42 3.88
C ALA A 463 29.40 -5.90 3.52
N ALA A 464 30.32 -6.51 2.77
CA ALA A 464 30.33 -7.95 2.48
C ALA A 464 30.53 -8.79 3.75
N ALA A 465 31.48 -8.39 4.62
CA ALA A 465 31.70 -9.04 5.91
C ALA A 465 30.44 -9.01 6.79
N GLN A 466 29.77 -7.86 6.89
CA GLN A 466 28.51 -7.69 7.62
C GLN A 466 27.38 -8.59 7.07
N ARG A 467 27.22 -8.68 5.74
CA ARG A 467 26.24 -9.58 5.11
C ARG A 467 26.51 -11.05 5.49
N SER A 468 27.76 -11.52 5.35
CA SER A 468 28.13 -12.90 5.71
C SER A 468 27.97 -13.22 7.20
N ALA A 469 28.06 -12.22 8.09
CA ALA A 469 27.80 -12.39 9.52
C ALA A 469 26.30 -12.55 9.79
N LEU A 470 25.46 -11.70 9.16
CA LEU A 470 24.01 -11.77 9.24
C LEU A 470 23.46 -13.11 8.68
N GLU A 471 24.02 -13.59 7.58
CA GLU A 471 23.65 -14.87 6.97
C GLU A 471 24.01 -16.06 7.87
N ARG A 472 25.20 -16.06 8.49
CA ARG A 472 25.59 -17.07 9.48
C ARG A 472 24.68 -17.04 10.72
N GLN A 473 24.29 -15.86 11.20
CA GLN A 473 23.31 -15.74 12.30
C GLN A 473 21.93 -16.30 11.90
N ARG A 474 21.45 -16.02 10.68
CA ARG A 474 20.20 -16.57 10.14
C ARG A 474 20.26 -18.09 9.95
N ALA A 475 21.39 -18.64 9.51
CA ALA A 475 21.60 -20.08 9.42
C ALA A 475 21.60 -20.75 10.80
N ALA A 476 22.29 -20.17 11.78
CA ALA A 476 22.27 -20.64 13.16
C ALA A 476 20.88 -20.56 13.82
N ALA A 477 20.05 -19.59 13.44
CA ALA A 477 18.65 -19.51 13.88
C ALA A 477 17.77 -20.61 13.26
N ARG A 478 17.92 -20.90 11.95
CA ARG A 478 17.25 -22.03 11.28
C ARG A 478 17.56 -23.38 11.96
N ALA A 479 18.81 -23.59 12.36
CA ALA A 479 19.26 -24.80 13.04
C ALA A 479 18.67 -25.01 14.46
N ARG A 480 17.97 -24.01 15.03
CA ARG A 480 17.36 -24.07 16.37
C ARG A 480 15.84 -24.29 16.36
N GLY A 481 15.28 -24.77 15.24
CA GLY A 481 13.87 -25.18 15.16
C GLY A 481 12.84 -24.05 15.17
N GLY A 482 13.26 -22.77 15.17
CA GLY A 482 12.33 -21.64 15.07
C GLY A 482 11.58 -21.66 13.73
N ARG A 483 10.24 -21.77 13.77
CA ARG A 483 9.38 -21.81 12.57
C ARG A 483 9.31 -20.43 11.89
N ILE A 484 10.37 -20.08 11.18
CA ILE A 484 10.43 -18.90 10.32
C ILE A 484 9.40 -19.09 9.20
N VAL A 485 8.30 -18.33 9.25
CA VAL A 485 7.44 -18.11 8.08
C VAL A 485 8.33 -17.55 6.97
N PRO A 486 8.39 -18.16 5.76
CA PRO A 486 9.17 -17.62 4.66
C PRO A 486 8.70 -16.21 4.35
N VAL A 487 9.53 -15.21 4.64
CA VAL A 487 9.30 -13.83 4.23
C VAL A 487 9.34 -13.82 2.71
N ASP A 488 8.28 -13.32 2.04
CA ASP A 488 8.31 -13.17 0.60
C ASP A 488 9.45 -12.20 0.21
N THR A 489 10.48 -12.75 -0.43
CA THR A 489 11.62 -11.98 -0.96
C THR A 489 11.40 -11.55 -2.41
N THR A 490 10.25 -11.90 -3.02
CA THR A 490 9.90 -11.50 -4.38
C THR A 490 9.70 -9.97 -4.41
N PRO A 491 10.49 -9.22 -5.20
CA PRO A 491 10.41 -7.76 -5.23
C PRO A 491 8.98 -7.25 -5.48
N PRO A 492 8.60 -6.09 -4.90
CA PRO A 492 7.30 -5.49 -5.17
C PRO A 492 7.15 -5.26 -6.68
N PRO A 493 5.97 -5.57 -7.26
CA PRO A 493 5.78 -5.49 -8.70
C PRO A 493 5.93 -4.04 -9.20
N LYS A 494 6.52 -3.89 -10.39
CA LYS A 494 6.74 -2.61 -11.04
C LYS A 494 5.79 -2.48 -12.23
N MET A 495 5.02 -1.40 -12.26
CA MET A 495 4.13 -1.06 -13.38
C MET A 495 4.90 -1.00 -14.72
N SER A 496 4.32 -1.55 -15.78
CA SER A 496 4.78 -1.31 -17.16
C SER A 496 4.39 0.09 -17.67
N ARG A 497 3.20 0.60 -17.31
CA ARG A 497 2.76 1.96 -17.66
C ARG A 497 3.39 2.99 -16.72
N PRO A 498 3.71 4.21 -17.21
CA PRO A 498 4.09 5.31 -16.33
C PRO A 498 2.93 5.67 -15.38
N ARG A 499 3.26 6.05 -14.14
CA ARG A 499 2.32 6.63 -13.17
C ARG A 499 1.63 7.87 -13.74
N VAL A 500 0.42 8.16 -13.28
CA VAL A 500 -0.27 9.42 -13.59
C VAL A 500 0.13 10.54 -12.64
N TYR A 501 -0.20 11.77 -13.03
CA TYR A 501 0.12 13.01 -12.30
C TYR A 501 -1.08 13.94 -12.27
N ASN A 502 -1.16 14.78 -11.23
CA ASN A 502 -2.18 15.79 -11.03
C ASN A 502 -1.59 17.21 -10.92
N GLU A 503 -0.33 17.42 -11.30
CA GLU A 503 0.35 18.72 -11.18
C GLU A 503 1.14 19.11 -12.43
N ILE A 504 0.98 20.36 -12.86
CA ILE A 504 1.71 20.98 -13.97
C ILE A 504 2.46 22.22 -13.49
N PHE A 505 3.51 22.59 -14.22
CA PHE A 505 4.38 23.71 -13.92
C PHE A 505 4.37 24.69 -15.10
N VAL A 506 3.82 25.87 -14.87
CA VAL A 506 3.70 26.96 -15.84
C VAL A 506 4.85 27.93 -15.61
N THR A 507 5.79 28.00 -16.54
CA THR A 507 6.89 28.97 -16.52
C THR A 507 6.46 30.23 -17.25
N LEU A 508 6.52 31.37 -16.58
CA LEU A 508 6.16 32.68 -17.12
C LEU A 508 7.36 33.35 -17.80
N ALA A 509 7.09 34.21 -18.79
CA ALA A 509 8.10 34.98 -19.50
C ALA A 509 8.79 36.02 -18.60
N ALA A 510 8.04 36.59 -17.65
CA ALA A 510 8.52 37.51 -16.62
C ALA A 510 8.00 37.07 -15.24
N PRO A 511 8.74 37.34 -14.14
CA PRO A 511 8.27 37.08 -12.79
C PRO A 511 7.09 37.99 -12.44
N LEU A 512 6.10 37.45 -11.71
CA LEU A 512 4.97 38.26 -11.24
C LEU A 512 5.41 39.24 -10.14
N PRO A 513 4.96 40.51 -10.18
CA PRO A 513 5.03 41.43 -9.03
C PRO A 513 4.55 40.79 -7.72
N TRP A 514 5.04 41.30 -6.58
CA TRP A 514 4.65 40.80 -5.26
C TRP A 514 3.30 41.38 -4.81
N GLN A 515 2.58 40.64 -3.96
CA GLN A 515 1.28 41.04 -3.39
C GLN A 515 0.15 41.38 -4.39
N THR A 516 0.24 40.97 -5.65
CA THR A 516 -0.80 41.16 -6.68
C THR A 516 -1.68 39.92 -6.88
N GLN A 517 -2.92 40.13 -7.32
CA GLN A 517 -3.91 39.08 -7.58
C GLN A 517 -4.02 38.73 -9.07
N TYR A 518 -4.19 37.43 -9.34
CA TYR A 518 -4.27 36.84 -10.67
C TYR A 518 -5.36 35.76 -10.73
N ARG A 519 -5.84 35.48 -11.93
CA ARG A 519 -6.67 34.33 -12.27
C ARG A 519 -5.89 33.45 -13.24
N LEU A 520 -5.71 32.18 -12.90
CA LEU A 520 -5.24 31.15 -13.82
C LEU A 520 -6.46 30.38 -14.31
N GLN A 521 -6.61 30.26 -15.63
CA GLN A 521 -7.59 29.42 -16.29
C GLN A 521 -6.85 28.46 -17.21
N THR A 522 -7.28 27.19 -17.22
CA THR A 522 -6.85 26.23 -18.23
C THR A 522 -7.98 25.99 -19.23
N ILE A 523 -7.64 25.61 -20.47
CA ILE A 523 -8.59 25.38 -21.56
C ILE A 523 -8.66 23.88 -21.87
N ALA A 524 -9.86 23.33 -21.96
CA ALA A 524 -10.15 21.99 -22.50
C ALA A 524 -9.30 20.84 -21.92
N VAL A 525 -8.97 20.90 -20.62
CA VAL A 525 -8.21 19.86 -19.92
C VAL A 525 -9.09 18.63 -19.66
N ARG A 526 -8.57 17.43 -19.97
CA ARG A 526 -9.28 16.15 -19.89
C ARG A 526 -8.91 15.38 -18.62
N SER A 527 -9.90 14.88 -17.87
CA SER A 527 -9.67 13.95 -16.76
C SER A 527 -9.30 12.54 -17.26
N LEU A 528 -8.81 11.66 -16.36
CA LEU A 528 -8.65 10.22 -16.68
C LEU A 528 -9.96 9.56 -17.14
N SER A 529 -11.09 9.97 -16.54
CA SER A 529 -12.45 9.58 -16.96
C SER A 529 -12.93 10.23 -18.27
N GLY A 530 -12.05 10.86 -19.05
CA GLY A 530 -12.36 11.45 -20.35
C GLY A 530 -13.13 12.78 -20.32
N THR A 531 -13.53 13.27 -19.15
CA THR A 531 -14.34 14.50 -19.04
C THR A 531 -13.49 15.74 -19.27
N VAL A 532 -13.88 16.56 -20.25
CA VAL A 532 -13.19 17.80 -20.63
C VAL A 532 -13.80 19.01 -19.91
N LYS A 533 -12.96 19.83 -19.27
CA LYS A 533 -13.34 21.11 -18.63
C LYS A 533 -12.25 22.18 -18.76
N SER A 534 -12.64 23.43 -18.58
CA SER A 534 -11.75 24.60 -18.56
C SER A 534 -11.75 25.24 -17.15
N PRO A 535 -11.18 24.59 -16.12
CA PRO A 535 -11.21 25.11 -14.76
C PRO A 535 -10.38 26.40 -14.62
N SER A 536 -10.81 27.28 -13.71
CA SER A 536 -10.06 28.49 -13.35
C SER A 536 -10.02 28.72 -11.85
N ARG A 537 -8.93 29.28 -11.33
CA ARG A 537 -8.73 29.62 -9.92
C ARG A 537 -8.03 30.97 -9.77
N ASN A 538 -8.46 31.75 -8.79
CA ASN A 538 -7.78 32.98 -8.40
C ASN A 538 -6.66 32.66 -7.40
N PHE A 539 -5.53 33.34 -7.52
CA PHE A 539 -4.39 33.23 -6.63
C PHE A 539 -3.74 34.61 -6.41
N ALA A 540 -2.91 34.72 -5.38
CA ALA A 540 -2.15 35.92 -5.09
C ALA A 540 -0.67 35.56 -4.97
N THR A 541 0.20 36.45 -5.45
CA THR A 541 1.65 36.32 -5.23
C THR A 541 2.00 36.60 -3.77
N PRO A 542 3.03 35.94 -3.22
CA PRO A 542 3.46 36.16 -1.84
C PRO A 542 3.94 37.59 -1.59
N ARG A 543 4.16 37.92 -0.31
CA ARG A 543 4.84 39.15 0.08
C ARG A 543 6.31 39.10 -0.36
N ALA A 544 6.86 40.23 -0.77
CA ALA A 544 8.28 40.34 -1.06
C ALA A 544 9.12 39.86 0.15
N PRO A 545 10.19 39.07 -0.05
CA PRO A 545 11.08 38.70 1.04
C PRO A 545 11.69 39.95 1.68
N ARG A 546 11.76 39.98 3.01
CA ARG A 546 12.47 41.05 3.72
C ARG A 546 13.95 40.99 3.32
N VAL A 547 14.48 42.10 2.83
CA VAL A 547 15.91 42.21 2.52
C VAL A 547 16.67 42.36 3.83
N ASP A 548 17.38 41.30 4.25
CA ASP A 548 18.28 41.35 5.39
C ASP A 548 19.47 42.26 5.09
N SER A 549 19.34 43.53 5.46
CA SER A 549 20.35 44.57 5.28
C SER A 549 21.68 44.27 6.03
N ALA A 550 21.65 43.32 6.98
CA ALA A 550 22.83 42.76 7.65
C ALA A 550 23.65 41.77 6.79
N ALA A 551 23.11 41.27 5.67
CA ALA A 551 23.85 40.51 4.67
C ALA A 551 24.51 41.46 3.66
N ALA A 552 23.73 42.38 3.07
CA ALA A 552 24.22 43.36 2.11
C ALA A 552 25.37 44.23 2.65
N ARG A 553 25.34 44.61 3.94
CA ARG A 553 26.45 45.33 4.58
C ARG A 553 27.75 44.51 4.63
N ARG A 554 27.70 43.19 4.82
CA ARG A 554 28.90 42.33 4.87
C ARG A 554 29.60 42.22 3.51
N ASP A 555 28.83 42.02 2.43
CA ASP A 555 29.38 42.06 1.06
C ASP A 555 29.98 43.42 0.73
N SER A 556 29.34 44.52 1.15
CA SER A 556 29.86 45.87 0.90
C SER A 556 31.18 46.20 1.63
N LEU A 557 31.47 45.50 2.73
CA LEU A 557 32.74 45.62 3.46
C LEU A 557 33.83 44.77 2.81
N ALA A 558 33.55 43.49 2.55
CA ALA A 558 34.49 42.59 1.86
C ALA A 558 34.94 43.13 0.49
N ARG A 559 34.06 43.86 -0.22
CA ARG A 559 34.38 44.50 -1.50
C ARG A 559 35.16 45.81 -1.37
N ARG A 560 35.20 46.45 -0.20
CA ARG A 560 36.07 47.61 0.08
C ARG A 560 37.49 47.20 0.43
N ASP A 561 37.67 46.15 1.24
CA ASP A 561 39.00 45.69 1.66
C ASP A 561 39.88 45.28 0.46
N THR A 562 39.28 44.67 -0.57
CA THR A 562 39.97 44.35 -1.84
C THR A 562 40.42 45.58 -2.65
N THR A 563 39.90 46.78 -2.39
CA THR A 563 40.34 48.02 -3.07
C THR A 563 41.48 48.73 -2.33
N ALA A 564 41.63 48.51 -1.02
CA ALA A 564 42.66 49.16 -0.21
C ALA A 564 44.06 48.55 -0.39
N ALA A 565 44.16 47.27 -0.77
CA ALA A 565 45.42 46.53 -0.87
C ALA A 565 46.29 46.88 -2.10
N GLY A 566 45.86 47.81 -2.97
CA GLY A 566 46.49 48.08 -4.27
C GLY A 566 47.60 49.14 -4.31
N ARG A 567 48.05 49.68 -3.17
CA ARG A 567 49.02 50.81 -3.15
C ARG A 567 50.38 50.38 -2.61
N ALA A 568 51.32 50.13 -3.52
CA ALA A 568 52.68 49.72 -3.18
C ALA A 568 53.48 50.83 -2.44
N PRO A 569 54.32 50.49 -1.43
CA PRO A 569 55.28 51.42 -0.85
C PRO A 569 56.40 51.76 -1.84
N ALA A 570 56.92 52.99 -1.78
CA ALA A 570 58.12 53.39 -2.52
C ALA A 570 59.39 52.76 -1.91
N PRO A 571 60.42 52.43 -2.73
CA PRO A 571 61.68 51.88 -2.24
C PRO A 571 62.48 52.92 -1.44
N ARG A 572 63.27 52.44 -0.46
CA ARG A 572 64.30 53.22 0.22
C ARG A 572 65.66 53.02 -0.48
N PRO A 573 66.55 54.03 -0.52
CA PRO A 573 67.90 53.88 -1.06
C PRO A 573 68.83 53.17 -0.07
N ASP A 574 69.74 52.34 -0.59
CA ASP A 574 70.87 51.80 0.16
C ASP A 574 72.01 52.84 0.26
N THR A 575 72.72 52.84 1.38
CA THR A 575 73.99 53.58 1.55
C THR A 575 75.08 52.67 2.09
N LEU A 576 76.08 52.40 1.25
CA LEU A 576 77.36 51.82 1.66
C LEU A 576 78.11 52.81 2.58
N GLN A 577 78.63 52.35 3.72
CA GLN A 577 80.08 52.16 3.92
C GLN A 577 80.46 51.83 5.37
N ARG A 578 81.65 51.21 5.49
CA ARG A 578 82.39 50.81 6.70
C ARG A 578 81.80 49.59 7.45
N ARG A 579 82.60 48.54 7.72
CA ARG A 579 84.04 48.37 7.46
C ARG A 579 84.38 46.91 7.18
#